data_AF-A0A925YHN9-F1
#
_entry.id   AF-A0A925YHN9-F1
#
_cell.length_a   1.000
_cell.length_b   1.000
_cell.length_c   1.000
_cell.angle_alpha   90.00
_cell.angle_beta   90.00
_cell.angle_gamma   90.00
#
_symmetry.space_group_name_H-M   'P 1'
#
loop_
_entity.id
_entity.type
_entity.pdbx_description
1 polymer ?
#
loop_
_entity_poly.entity_id
_entity_poly.type
_entity_poly.pdbx_seq_one_letter_code
_entity_poly.pdbx_strand_id
1 'polypeptide(L)'
;GLPDRLRAFIEHAPPGTPARHHWTHAIVSSQLDADRLDYLARDALMAGIRTHAFDLGRLVRSLVVIDDHLVVDARAQDIVEAFLLALDQMYGTAYYHKTVRAASLLMEATIRRALDLARDEQGGGGGGADHDRLRLQLFPTRYGRPDAFYALLTEGDRISLDDFGRLDEAYVMSLFSHWRDSSDPTLRDLVTAQKTRRFPKMVRLPIETTSLSPADWQEAAAQATTIFRRRFPNRDPRYFVHFDEPERLSYKRYAPGVGTEPIRVTSADGTARPIEADPRSIANNLSTRLYVPRLFVPEQIRDEVERSVGGLSRGSSTPIGPS
;
A
#
# COMPACT_ATOMS: atom_id res chain seq x y z
N GLY A 1 16.74 -18.68 -24.19
CA GLY A 1 17.90 -18.99 -23.30
C GLY A 1 17.45 -19.05 -21.85
N LEU A 2 18.38 -19.12 -20.88
CA LEU A 2 18.06 -19.06 -19.45
C LEU A 2 17.24 -17.80 -19.06
N PRO A 3 17.55 -16.59 -19.58
CA PRO A 3 16.75 -15.39 -19.28
C PRO A 3 15.27 -15.52 -19.67
N ASP A 4 14.98 -16.05 -20.87
CA ASP A 4 13.58 -16.24 -21.33
C ASP A 4 12.83 -17.26 -20.46
N ARG A 5 13.52 -18.31 -20.02
CA ARG A 5 12.94 -19.32 -19.11
C ARG A 5 12.65 -18.73 -17.73
N LEU A 6 13.53 -17.87 -17.23
CA LEU A 6 13.34 -17.20 -15.94
C LEU A 6 12.19 -16.18 -16.02
N ARG A 7 12.16 -15.36 -17.09
CA ARG A 7 11.04 -14.44 -17.37
C ARG A 7 9.73 -15.21 -17.41
N ALA A 8 9.64 -16.25 -18.23
CA ALA A 8 8.45 -17.07 -18.38
C ALA A 8 7.98 -17.72 -17.06
N PHE A 9 8.93 -18.10 -16.20
CA PHE A 9 8.66 -18.62 -14.88
C PHE A 9 8.07 -17.56 -13.94
N ILE A 10 8.62 -16.34 -13.93
CA ILE A 10 8.12 -15.22 -13.12
C ILE A 10 6.76 -14.72 -13.63
N GLU A 11 6.57 -14.63 -14.96
CA GLU A 11 5.35 -14.11 -15.59
C GLU A 11 4.19 -15.11 -15.61
N HIS A 12 4.36 -16.30 -15.03
CA HIS A 12 3.33 -17.37 -14.98
C HIS A 12 2.89 -17.84 -16.38
N ALA A 13 3.74 -17.66 -17.40
CA ALA A 13 3.43 -17.95 -18.80
C ALA A 13 4.64 -18.59 -19.50
N PRO A 14 4.81 -19.93 -19.44
CA PRO A 14 5.73 -20.59 -20.34
C PRO A 14 5.28 -20.38 -21.79
N PRO A 15 6.18 -20.12 -22.76
CA PRO A 15 5.81 -20.04 -24.16
C PRO A 15 5.13 -21.33 -24.61
N GLY A 16 3.84 -21.25 -24.96
CA GLY A 16 3.11 -22.35 -25.62
C GLY A 16 2.44 -23.40 -24.72
N THR A 17 2.36 -23.21 -23.40
CA THR A 17 1.61 -24.14 -22.50
C THR A 17 0.59 -23.40 -21.65
N PRO A 18 -0.61 -23.96 -21.44
CA PRO A 18 -1.55 -23.43 -20.45
C PRO A 18 -0.87 -23.41 -19.08
N ALA A 19 -1.02 -22.32 -18.33
CA ALA A 19 -0.45 -22.16 -16.99
C ALA A 19 -0.92 -23.31 -16.10
N ARG A 20 -0.05 -24.32 -15.91
CA ARG A 20 -0.27 -25.36 -14.91
C ARG A 20 0.27 -24.82 -13.59
N HIS A 21 -0.56 -24.80 -12.55
CA HIS A 21 -0.18 -24.39 -11.20
C HIS A 21 0.79 -25.40 -10.57
N HIS A 22 2.05 -25.35 -10.99
CA HIS A 22 3.12 -26.25 -10.58
C HIS A 22 3.74 -25.80 -9.26
N TRP A 23 4.08 -26.74 -8.38
CA TRP A 23 4.59 -26.48 -7.03
C TRP A 23 5.83 -25.57 -7.00
N THR A 24 6.73 -25.65 -7.99
CA THR A 24 7.92 -24.78 -8.04
C THR A 24 7.55 -23.31 -8.16
N HIS A 25 6.48 -23.02 -8.89
CA HIS A 25 5.99 -21.67 -9.05
C HIS A 25 5.31 -21.18 -7.76
N ALA A 26 4.56 -22.06 -7.10
CA ALA A 26 3.92 -21.76 -5.82
C ALA A 26 4.91 -21.39 -4.70
N ILE A 27 6.17 -21.85 -4.79
CA ILE A 27 7.26 -21.43 -3.89
C ILE A 27 7.55 -19.93 -4.04
N VAL A 28 7.43 -19.38 -5.24
CA VAL A 28 7.78 -17.97 -5.54
C VAL A 28 6.56 -17.05 -5.49
N SER A 29 5.39 -17.51 -5.96
CA SER A 29 4.17 -16.72 -6.00
C SER A 29 2.95 -17.59 -5.69
N SER A 30 2.39 -17.45 -4.49
CA SER A 30 1.18 -18.15 -4.05
C SER A 30 0.55 -17.45 -2.84
N GLN A 31 -0.35 -18.13 -2.12
CA GLN A 31 -0.82 -17.64 -0.82
C GLN A 31 0.12 -18.02 0.33
N LEU A 32 1.08 -18.92 0.09
CA LEU A 32 2.07 -19.44 1.03
C LEU A 32 3.46 -19.51 0.35
N ASP A 33 3.88 -18.41 -0.28
CA ASP A 33 5.17 -18.31 -0.99
C ASP A 33 6.31 -17.86 -0.07
N ALA A 34 7.54 -18.05 -0.54
CA ALA A 34 8.75 -17.67 0.19
C ALA A 34 8.83 -16.16 0.47
N ASP A 35 8.28 -15.32 -0.42
CA ASP A 35 8.27 -13.86 -0.26
C ASP A 35 7.46 -13.45 0.97
N ARG A 36 6.20 -13.91 1.07
CA ARG A 36 5.32 -13.64 2.22
C ARG A 36 5.86 -14.20 3.52
N LEU A 37 6.44 -15.39 3.46
CA LEU A 37 7.02 -16.02 4.64
C LEU A 37 8.22 -15.23 5.17
N ASP A 38 9.09 -14.72 4.29
CA ASP A 38 10.25 -13.92 4.68
C ASP A 38 9.84 -12.52 5.14
N TYR A 39 9.12 -11.74 4.33
CA TYR A 39 8.83 -10.35 4.68
C TYR A 39 8.00 -10.26 5.95
N LEU A 40 7.06 -11.19 6.17
CA LEU A 40 6.21 -11.15 7.36
C LEU A 40 7.02 -11.39 8.63
N ALA A 41 7.91 -12.39 8.62
CA ALA A 41 8.78 -12.69 9.75
C ALA A 41 9.83 -11.59 9.97
N ARG A 42 10.43 -11.09 8.88
CA ARG A 42 11.44 -10.02 8.90
C ARG A 42 10.85 -8.72 9.43
N ASP A 43 9.70 -8.30 8.91
CA ASP A 43 9.10 -7.02 9.28
C ASP A 43 8.58 -7.05 10.72
N ALA A 44 7.99 -8.16 11.16
CA ALA A 44 7.61 -8.34 12.56
C ALA A 44 8.83 -8.26 13.49
N LEU A 45 9.95 -8.89 13.12
CA LEU A 45 11.20 -8.83 13.88
C LEU A 45 11.75 -7.39 13.92
N MET A 46 11.90 -6.74 12.77
CA MET A 46 12.51 -5.41 12.65
C MET A 46 11.65 -4.31 13.28
N ALA A 47 10.32 -4.45 13.24
CA ALA A 47 9.39 -3.54 13.91
C ALA A 47 9.23 -3.84 15.42
N GLY A 48 9.79 -4.95 15.92
CA GLY A 48 9.66 -5.36 17.33
C GLY A 48 8.29 -5.93 17.69
N ILE A 49 7.50 -6.38 16.72
CA ILE A 49 6.13 -6.90 16.88
C ILE A 49 6.20 -8.41 17.16
N ARG A 50 6.53 -8.77 18.40
CA ARG A 50 6.74 -10.17 18.81
C ARG A 50 5.46 -11.01 18.87
N THR A 51 4.30 -10.37 18.95
CA THR A 51 3.00 -11.05 19.09
C THR A 51 2.47 -11.61 17.76
N HIS A 52 3.06 -11.23 16.62
CA HIS A 52 2.61 -11.59 15.28
C HIS A 52 3.65 -12.54 14.64
N ALA A 53 3.87 -13.69 15.27
CA ALA A 53 4.89 -14.65 14.87
C ALA A 53 4.30 -16.03 14.58
N PHE A 54 4.98 -16.79 13.73
CA PHE A 54 4.66 -18.17 13.39
C PHE A 54 5.97 -18.98 13.25
N ASP A 55 5.91 -20.30 13.43
CA ASP A 55 7.09 -21.16 13.32
C ASP A 55 7.43 -21.44 11.84
N LEU A 56 8.16 -20.50 11.23
CA LEU A 56 8.63 -20.61 9.85
C LEU A 56 9.42 -21.92 9.61
N GLY A 57 10.24 -22.34 10.57
CA GLY A 57 11.06 -23.54 10.43
C GLY A 57 10.22 -24.81 10.36
N ARG A 58 9.21 -24.95 11.22
CA ARG A 58 8.30 -26.10 11.19
C ARG A 58 7.37 -26.05 9.97
N LEU A 59 6.93 -24.88 9.54
CA LEU A 59 6.15 -24.72 8.30
C LEU A 59 6.92 -25.25 7.09
N VAL A 60 8.16 -24.79 6.89
CA VAL A 60 8.99 -25.20 5.74
C VAL A 60 9.28 -26.71 5.77
N ARG A 61 9.55 -27.29 6.95
CA ARG A 61 9.74 -28.74 7.10
C ARG A 61 8.49 -29.58 6.85
N SER A 62 7.31 -28.95 6.85
CA SER A 62 6.02 -29.63 6.67
C SER A 62 5.49 -29.51 5.24
N LEU A 63 6.24 -28.88 4.33
CA LEU A 63 5.88 -28.79 2.92
C LEU A 63 6.18 -30.12 2.20
N VAL A 64 5.21 -30.58 1.42
CA VAL A 64 5.28 -31.77 0.56
C VAL A 64 4.72 -31.43 -0.83
N VAL A 65 4.96 -32.31 -1.79
CA VAL A 65 4.41 -32.19 -3.15
C VAL A 65 3.46 -33.36 -3.40
N ILE A 66 2.22 -33.04 -3.80
CA ILE A 66 1.18 -34.02 -4.15
C ILE A 66 0.49 -33.51 -5.40
N ASP A 67 0.38 -34.35 -6.44
CA ASP A 67 -0.28 -34.04 -7.72
C ASP A 67 0.16 -32.68 -8.31
N ASP A 68 1.48 -32.45 -8.39
CA ASP A 68 2.12 -31.20 -8.84
C ASP A 68 1.79 -29.94 -8.03
N HIS A 69 1.15 -30.05 -6.88
CA HIS A 69 0.85 -28.94 -5.98
C HIS A 69 1.77 -28.91 -4.76
N LEU A 70 2.06 -27.70 -4.27
CA LEU A 70 2.69 -27.49 -2.97
C LEU A 70 1.64 -27.64 -1.88
N VAL A 71 1.86 -28.57 -0.95
CA VAL A 71 0.88 -28.98 0.08
C VAL A 71 1.56 -28.97 1.45
N VAL A 72 0.82 -28.63 2.50
CA VAL A 72 1.29 -28.67 3.88
C VAL A 72 0.79 -29.95 4.56
N ASP A 73 1.64 -30.65 5.31
CA ASP A 73 1.21 -31.78 6.16
C ASP A 73 0.13 -31.30 7.16
N ALA A 74 -0.97 -32.04 7.28
CA ALA A 74 -2.10 -31.71 8.15
C ALA A 74 -1.72 -31.49 9.61
N ARG A 75 -0.64 -32.12 10.09
CA ARG A 75 -0.14 -31.92 11.46
C ARG A 75 0.35 -30.49 11.69
N ALA A 76 0.73 -29.76 10.63
CA ALA A 76 1.20 -28.38 10.67
C ALA A 76 0.15 -27.35 10.22
N GLN A 77 -1.13 -27.74 10.10
CA GLN A 77 -2.22 -26.82 9.77
C GLN A 77 -2.29 -25.63 10.76
N ASP A 78 -2.03 -25.89 12.04
CA ASP A 78 -1.98 -24.88 13.10
C ASP A 78 -0.97 -23.75 12.82
N ILE A 79 0.17 -24.08 12.20
CA ILE A 79 1.18 -23.06 11.83
C ILE A 79 0.74 -22.25 10.63
N VAL A 80 0.09 -22.88 9.65
CA VAL A 80 -0.47 -22.15 8.50
C VAL A 80 -1.50 -21.14 9.01
N GLU A 81 -2.34 -21.55 9.97
CA GLU A 81 -3.31 -20.67 10.61
C GLU A 81 -2.62 -19.55 11.41
N ALA A 82 -1.57 -19.86 12.17
CA ALA A 82 -0.78 -18.83 12.84
C ALA A 82 -0.14 -17.83 11.86
N PHE A 83 0.37 -18.30 10.71
CA PHE A 83 0.87 -17.46 9.62
C PHE A 83 -0.22 -16.56 9.06
N LEU A 84 -1.40 -17.10 8.74
CA LEU A 84 -2.51 -16.33 8.19
C LEU A 84 -3.01 -15.26 9.18
N LEU A 85 -3.06 -15.60 10.47
CA LEU A 85 -3.41 -14.65 11.53
C LEU A 85 -2.36 -13.54 11.66
N ALA A 86 -1.07 -13.90 11.71
CA ALA A 86 0.02 -12.92 11.76
C ALA A 86 0.01 -12.01 10.53
N LEU A 87 -0.25 -12.58 9.35
CA LEU A 87 -0.38 -11.85 8.10
C LEU A 87 -1.52 -10.83 8.19
N ASP A 88 -2.70 -11.24 8.66
CA ASP A 88 -3.84 -10.33 8.81
C ASP A 88 -3.55 -9.18 9.79
N GLN A 89 -3.05 -9.51 10.97
CA GLN A 89 -2.78 -8.55 12.02
C GLN A 89 -1.65 -7.57 11.65
N MET A 90 -0.61 -8.02 10.92
CA MET A 90 0.50 -7.15 10.48
C MET A 90 0.04 -6.02 9.56
N TYR A 91 -1.06 -6.19 8.82
CA TYR A 91 -1.63 -5.09 8.05
C TYR A 91 -2.20 -4.00 8.93
N GLY A 92 -2.96 -4.33 9.97
CA GLY A 92 -3.44 -3.32 10.91
C GLY A 92 -2.29 -2.64 11.67
N THR A 93 -1.36 -3.46 12.18
CA THR A 93 -0.31 -3.02 13.11
C THR A 93 0.82 -2.26 12.43
N ALA A 94 1.27 -2.69 11.25
CA ALA A 94 2.43 -2.13 10.57
C ALA A 94 2.06 -1.44 9.24
N TYR A 95 1.56 -2.20 8.26
CA TYR A 95 1.45 -1.70 6.88
C TYR A 95 0.39 -0.61 6.69
N TYR A 96 -0.73 -0.72 7.40
CA TYR A 96 -1.80 0.28 7.45
C TYR A 96 -1.83 1.03 8.76
N HIS A 97 -0.72 1.09 9.49
CA HIS A 97 -0.65 1.97 10.66
C HIS A 97 -0.88 3.42 10.23
N LYS A 98 -1.83 4.12 10.88
CA LYS A 98 -2.25 5.48 10.48
C LYS A 98 -1.09 6.48 10.31
N THR A 99 -0.04 6.36 11.13
CA THR A 99 1.13 7.23 11.04
C THR A 99 2.03 6.89 9.84
N VAL A 100 2.14 5.61 9.46
CA VAL A 100 2.86 5.20 8.24
C VAL A 100 2.12 5.74 7.02
N ARG A 101 0.80 5.58 6.97
CA ARG A 101 -0.05 6.15 5.91
C ARG A 101 0.07 7.67 5.82
N ALA A 102 0.03 8.38 6.95
CA ALA A 102 0.22 9.83 6.98
C ALA A 102 1.57 10.26 6.39
N ALA A 103 2.64 9.51 6.66
CA ALA A 103 3.97 9.77 6.10
C ALA A 103 4.02 9.49 4.58
N SER A 104 3.38 8.41 4.10
CA SER A 104 3.27 8.10 2.68
C SER A 104 2.48 9.17 1.91
N LEU A 105 1.36 9.64 2.45
CA LEU A 105 0.54 10.69 1.84
C LEU A 105 1.29 12.03 1.77
N LEU A 106 2.08 12.36 2.81
CA LEU A 106 2.92 13.55 2.80
C LEU A 106 4.05 13.46 1.77
N MET A 107 4.68 12.28 1.65
CA MET A 107 5.67 11.98 0.62
C MET A 107 5.07 12.14 -0.79
N GLU A 108 3.89 11.55 -1.03
CA GLU A 108 3.15 11.67 -2.29
C GLU A 108 2.81 13.13 -2.61
N ALA A 109 2.29 13.89 -1.64
CA ALA A 109 1.98 15.30 -1.80
C ALA A 109 3.22 16.14 -2.15
N THR A 110 4.36 15.80 -1.53
CA THR A 110 5.65 16.45 -1.80
C THR A 110 6.11 16.19 -3.23
N ILE A 111 6.09 14.93 -3.67
CA ILE A 111 6.47 14.53 -5.03
C ILE A 111 5.52 15.17 -6.05
N ARG A 112 4.21 15.12 -5.80
CA ARG A 112 3.19 15.75 -6.65
C ARG A 112 3.44 17.24 -6.77
N ARG A 113 3.69 17.97 -5.67
CA ARG A 113 3.97 19.41 -5.73
C ARG A 113 5.22 19.72 -6.54
N ALA A 114 6.30 18.95 -6.36
CA ALA A 114 7.52 19.13 -7.15
C ALA A 114 7.25 18.88 -8.65
N LEU A 115 6.47 17.85 -8.98
CA LEU A 115 6.10 17.53 -10.35
C LEU A 115 5.19 18.59 -10.99
N ASP A 116 4.18 19.09 -10.27
CA ASP A 116 3.26 20.14 -10.75
C ASP A 116 4.02 21.44 -11.05
N LEU A 117 4.97 21.82 -10.19
CA LEU A 117 5.86 22.96 -10.41
C LEU A 117 6.77 22.74 -11.63
N ALA A 118 7.23 21.51 -11.83
CA ALA A 118 8.09 21.15 -12.96
C ALA A 118 7.32 20.90 -14.28
N ARG A 119 5.98 20.91 -14.27
CA ARG A 119 5.10 20.71 -15.45
C ARG A 119 4.30 21.96 -15.85
N ASP A 120 4.30 22.99 -15.01
CA ASP A 120 3.62 24.28 -15.26
C ASP A 120 2.08 24.21 -15.35
N GLU A 121 1.44 23.65 -14.33
CA GLU A 121 -0.02 23.79 -14.22
C GLU A 121 -0.45 25.03 -13.40
N GLN A 122 0.44 25.71 -12.68
CA GLN A 122 0.06 26.79 -11.74
C GLN A 122 1.06 27.97 -11.61
N GLY A 123 2.15 28.00 -12.37
CA GLY A 123 3.14 29.09 -12.35
C GLY A 123 2.81 30.17 -13.39
N GLY A 124 2.09 31.21 -12.99
CA GLY A 124 1.69 32.28 -13.90
C GLY A 124 2.84 32.91 -14.71
N GLY A 125 2.67 32.94 -16.04
CA GLY A 125 3.19 33.99 -16.93
C GLY A 125 4.69 34.00 -17.26
N GLY A 126 5.47 33.01 -16.82
CA GLY A 126 6.87 32.86 -17.22
C GLY A 126 6.99 32.20 -18.59
N GLY A 127 7.75 32.79 -19.53
CA GLY A 127 8.05 32.14 -20.80
C GLY A 127 8.80 30.82 -20.61
N GLY A 128 8.85 29.95 -21.62
CA GLY A 128 9.42 28.59 -21.51
C GLY A 128 10.84 28.49 -20.94
N ALA A 129 11.64 29.56 -21.00
CA ALA A 129 12.98 29.59 -20.41
C ALA A 129 12.98 29.59 -18.87
N ASP A 130 12.01 30.24 -18.22
CA ASP A 130 11.90 30.23 -16.76
C ASP A 130 11.39 28.87 -16.25
N HIS A 131 10.51 28.24 -17.04
CA HIS A 131 10.00 26.89 -16.78
C HIS A 131 11.12 25.86 -16.78
N ASP A 132 11.93 25.82 -17.84
CA ASP A 132 13.06 24.91 -17.95
C ASP A 132 14.05 25.08 -16.81
N ARG A 133 14.25 26.33 -16.36
CA ARG A 133 15.09 26.64 -15.21
C ARG A 133 14.51 26.07 -13.92
N LEU A 134 13.22 26.23 -13.66
CA LEU A 134 12.57 25.68 -12.47
C LEU A 134 12.57 24.15 -12.49
N ARG A 135 12.30 23.52 -13.63
CA ARG A 135 12.39 22.07 -13.81
C ARG A 135 13.80 21.57 -13.50
N LEU A 136 14.84 22.23 -14.02
CA LEU A 136 16.25 21.88 -13.74
C LEU A 136 16.66 22.14 -12.29
N GLN A 137 16.07 23.13 -11.63
CA GLN A 137 16.27 23.32 -10.19
C GLN A 137 15.67 22.15 -9.42
N LEU A 138 14.39 21.81 -9.64
CA LEU A 138 13.74 20.73 -8.90
C LEU A 138 14.32 19.35 -9.25
N PHE A 139 14.65 19.11 -10.51
CA PHE A 139 15.13 17.83 -11.03
C PHE A 139 16.44 18.03 -11.81
N PRO A 140 17.57 18.17 -11.09
CA PRO A 140 18.84 18.54 -11.68
C PRO A 140 19.43 17.42 -12.54
N THR A 141 20.03 17.82 -13.65
CA THR A 141 20.85 16.94 -14.48
C THR A 141 22.01 16.40 -13.66
N ARG A 142 22.20 15.07 -13.66
CA ARG A 142 23.31 14.41 -13.00
C ARG A 142 24.16 13.69 -14.05
N TYR A 143 25.45 14.00 -14.10
CA TYR A 143 26.40 13.42 -15.05
C TYR A 143 25.99 13.61 -16.52
N GLY A 144 25.47 14.80 -16.86
CA GLY A 144 25.05 15.13 -18.23
C GLY A 144 23.76 14.45 -18.69
N ARG A 145 23.01 13.79 -17.79
CA ARG A 145 21.76 13.08 -18.09
C ARG A 145 20.56 13.71 -17.37
N PRO A 146 19.35 13.59 -17.94
CA PRO A 146 18.12 13.92 -17.23
C PRO A 146 18.05 13.23 -15.85
N ASP A 147 17.31 13.86 -14.93
CA ASP A 147 17.07 13.26 -13.62
C ASP A 147 16.25 11.98 -13.77
N ALA A 148 16.78 10.86 -13.26
CA ALA A 148 16.15 9.55 -13.42
C ALA A 148 14.79 9.46 -12.70
N PHE A 149 14.61 10.20 -11.60
CA PHE A 149 13.36 10.17 -10.85
C PHE A 149 12.27 10.99 -11.58
N TYR A 150 12.64 12.13 -12.15
CA TYR A 150 11.76 12.85 -13.07
C TYR A 150 11.34 11.99 -14.26
N ALA A 151 12.29 11.30 -14.91
CA ALA A 151 12.01 10.38 -16.01
C ALA A 151 11.04 9.27 -15.58
N LEU A 152 11.21 8.68 -14.41
CA LEU A 152 10.26 7.70 -13.86
C LEU A 152 8.84 8.30 -13.74
N LEU A 153 8.73 9.51 -13.21
CA LEU A 153 7.45 10.19 -12.98
C LEU A 153 6.75 10.67 -14.26
N THR A 154 7.48 10.89 -15.35
CA THR A 154 6.93 11.38 -16.64
C THR A 154 6.78 10.30 -17.69
N GLU A 155 7.67 9.31 -17.71
CA GLU A 155 7.72 8.26 -18.73
C GLU A 155 7.14 6.94 -18.25
N GLY A 156 7.06 6.72 -16.94
CA GLY A 156 6.55 5.48 -16.34
C GLY A 156 7.33 4.26 -16.84
N ASP A 157 6.61 3.25 -17.33
CA ASP A 157 7.18 2.00 -17.84
C ASP A 157 8.11 2.15 -19.05
N ARG A 158 8.19 3.35 -19.66
CA ARG A 158 9.09 3.65 -20.77
C ARG A 158 10.50 4.09 -20.33
N ILE A 159 10.73 4.31 -19.03
CA ILE A 159 12.06 4.64 -18.50
C ILE A 159 13.10 3.58 -18.91
N SER A 160 14.31 4.01 -19.23
CA SER A 160 15.41 3.08 -19.51
C SER A 160 15.79 2.26 -18.27
N LEU A 161 16.20 1.00 -18.46
CA LEU A 161 16.69 0.17 -17.34
C LEU A 161 17.94 0.77 -16.68
N ASP A 162 18.74 1.51 -17.44
CA ASP A 162 19.93 2.19 -16.95
C ASP A 162 19.56 3.35 -16.01
N ASP A 163 18.52 4.14 -16.34
CA ASP A 163 18.04 5.19 -15.44
C ASP A 163 17.28 4.63 -14.25
N PHE A 164 16.44 3.59 -14.45
CA PHE A 164 15.77 2.91 -13.34
C PHE A 164 16.78 2.33 -12.34
N GLY A 165 17.87 1.71 -12.83
CA GLY A 165 18.92 1.12 -11.99
C GLY A 165 19.72 2.13 -11.16
N ARG A 166 19.58 3.44 -11.43
CA ARG A 166 20.20 4.52 -10.63
C ARG A 166 19.33 4.97 -9.46
N LEU A 167 18.07 4.54 -9.42
CA LEU A 167 17.12 4.96 -8.39
C LEU A 167 17.26 4.08 -7.16
N ASP A 168 17.55 4.73 -6.04
CA ASP A 168 17.47 4.15 -4.71
C ASP A 168 16.88 5.18 -3.74
N GLU A 169 16.72 4.79 -2.48
CA GLU A 169 16.20 5.70 -1.44
C GLU A 169 17.08 6.94 -1.28
N ALA A 170 18.41 6.81 -1.31
CA ALA A 170 19.33 7.92 -1.14
C ALA A 170 19.20 8.94 -2.28
N TYR A 171 18.98 8.46 -3.51
CA TYR A 171 18.72 9.30 -4.69
C TYR A 171 17.49 10.19 -4.45
N VAL A 172 16.36 9.58 -4.08
CA VAL A 172 15.11 10.32 -3.83
C VAL A 172 15.26 11.25 -2.63
N MET A 173 15.88 10.80 -1.55
CA MET A 173 16.09 11.62 -0.34
C MET A 173 17.05 12.79 -0.58
N SER A 174 17.97 12.68 -1.54
CA SER A 174 18.80 13.81 -1.97
C SER A 174 17.98 14.88 -2.69
N LEU A 175 16.99 14.49 -3.51
CA LEU A 175 16.05 15.43 -4.14
C LEU A 175 15.19 16.14 -3.09
N PHE A 176 14.67 15.39 -2.10
CA PHE A 176 13.96 15.99 -0.96
C PHE A 176 14.83 16.99 -0.21
N SER A 177 16.13 16.71 -0.09
CA SER A 177 17.06 17.65 0.53
C SER A 177 17.24 18.92 -0.28
N HIS A 178 17.27 18.80 -1.61
CA HIS A 178 17.31 19.92 -2.52
C HIS A 178 16.01 20.76 -2.49
N TRP A 179 14.85 20.12 -2.54
CA TRP A 179 13.54 20.77 -2.55
C TRP A 179 13.21 21.56 -1.28
N ARG A 180 13.90 21.26 -0.17
CA ARG A 180 13.77 22.05 1.07
C ARG A 180 14.12 23.52 0.84
N ASP A 181 15.06 23.80 -0.06
CA ASP A 181 15.57 25.14 -0.31
C ASP A 181 14.85 25.80 -1.51
N SER A 182 13.74 25.20 -1.98
CA SER A 182 12.87 25.75 -3.03
C SER A 182 12.24 27.08 -2.61
N SER A 183 12.08 27.97 -3.61
CA SER A 183 11.33 29.22 -3.45
C SER A 183 9.83 28.97 -3.22
N ASP A 184 9.29 27.85 -3.68
CA ASP A 184 7.88 27.49 -3.49
C ASP A 184 7.60 27.17 -2.00
N PRO A 185 6.75 27.96 -1.31
CA PRO A 185 6.49 27.78 0.11
C PRO A 185 5.77 26.47 0.42
N THR A 186 4.90 25.99 -0.48
CA THR A 186 4.16 24.73 -0.29
C THR A 186 5.13 23.54 -0.31
N LEU A 187 5.99 23.44 -1.32
CA LEU A 187 6.97 22.36 -1.44
C LEU A 187 7.93 22.35 -0.25
N ARG A 188 8.48 23.52 0.12
CA ARG A 188 9.37 23.65 1.27
C ARG A 188 8.70 23.19 2.57
N ASP A 189 7.45 23.56 2.79
CA ASP A 189 6.71 23.16 3.99
C ASP A 189 6.46 21.65 4.05
N LEU A 190 6.07 21.03 2.92
CA LEU A 190 5.83 19.60 2.82
C LEU A 190 7.12 18.80 3.09
N VAL A 191 8.23 19.18 2.44
CA VAL A 191 9.55 18.58 2.68
C VAL A 191 9.98 18.75 4.13
N THR A 192 9.80 19.94 4.69
CA THR A 192 10.16 20.21 6.10
C THR A 192 9.32 19.36 7.03
N ALA A 193 8.03 19.22 6.76
CA ALA A 193 7.13 18.37 7.53
C ALA A 193 7.56 16.90 7.46
N GLN A 194 7.97 16.40 6.29
CA GLN A 194 8.46 15.03 6.13
C GLN A 194 9.72 14.80 6.98
N LYS A 195 10.70 15.70 6.88
CA LYS A 195 11.98 15.59 7.62
C LYS A 195 11.82 15.78 9.13
N THR A 196 10.90 16.63 9.55
CA THR A 196 10.63 16.92 10.98
C THR A 196 9.53 16.04 11.58
N ARG A 197 9.02 15.06 10.81
CA ARG A 197 7.95 14.12 11.21
C ARG A 197 6.67 14.82 11.66
N ARG A 198 6.37 15.98 11.08
CA ARG A 198 5.10 16.72 11.28
C ARG A 198 4.05 16.23 10.30
N PHE A 199 3.60 15.01 10.51
CA PHE A 199 2.64 14.35 9.61
C PHE A 199 1.22 14.92 9.77
N PRO A 200 0.40 14.88 8.69
CA PRO A 200 -1.02 15.19 8.79
C PRO A 200 -1.70 14.24 9.78
N LYS A 201 -2.78 14.70 10.41
CA LYS A 201 -3.48 13.95 11.45
C LYS A 201 -4.74 13.31 10.87
N MET A 202 -4.93 12.05 11.22
CA MET A 202 -6.16 11.32 10.94
C MET A 202 -7.33 11.97 11.70
N VAL A 203 -8.41 12.26 10.99
CA VAL A 203 -9.71 12.64 11.52
C VAL A 203 -10.36 11.38 12.10
N ARG A 204 -10.70 11.40 13.38
CA ARG A 204 -11.45 10.33 14.03
C ARG A 204 -12.93 10.50 13.74
N LEU A 205 -13.51 9.54 13.03
CA LEU A 205 -14.96 9.50 12.84
C LEU A 205 -15.61 8.66 13.95
N PRO A 206 -16.80 9.06 14.44
CA PRO A 206 -17.45 8.45 15.60
C PRO A 206 -18.07 7.06 15.33
N ILE A 207 -18.03 6.56 14.09
CA ILE A 207 -18.53 5.24 13.75
C ILE A 207 -17.33 4.33 13.52
N GLU A 208 -17.48 3.05 13.88
CA GLU A 208 -16.65 1.97 13.32
C GLU A 208 -16.48 2.25 11.83
N THR A 209 -15.26 2.63 11.41
CA THR A 209 -14.96 3.28 10.11
C THR A 209 -15.39 2.47 8.88
N THR A 210 -15.86 1.24 9.08
CA THR A 210 -16.46 0.31 8.12
C THR A 210 -17.93 0.61 7.77
N SER A 211 -18.63 1.52 8.45
CA SER A 211 -20.08 1.74 8.22
C SER A 211 -20.44 2.95 7.34
N LEU A 212 -19.47 3.79 6.96
CA LEU A 212 -19.75 4.95 6.10
C LEU A 212 -19.71 4.57 4.62
N SER A 213 -20.71 5.06 3.87
CA SER A 213 -20.75 4.85 2.43
C SER A 213 -19.62 5.65 1.74
N PRO A 214 -19.20 5.28 0.51
CA PRO A 214 -18.29 6.11 -0.27
C PRO A 214 -18.75 7.57 -0.42
N ALA A 215 -20.06 7.80 -0.50
CA ALA A 215 -20.64 9.14 -0.58
C ALA A 215 -20.41 9.95 0.71
N ASP A 216 -20.55 9.34 1.87
CA ASP A 216 -20.31 10.01 3.16
C ASP A 216 -18.83 10.43 3.32
N TRP A 217 -17.92 9.60 2.81
CA TRP A 217 -16.49 9.93 2.79
C TRP A 217 -16.15 11.08 1.85
N GLN A 218 -16.77 11.11 0.68
CA GLN A 218 -16.64 12.23 -0.26
C GLN A 218 -17.18 13.53 0.35
N GLU A 219 -18.32 13.46 1.04
CA GLU A 219 -18.88 14.60 1.76
C GLU A 219 -17.96 15.06 2.91
N ALA A 220 -17.42 14.14 3.70
CA ALA A 220 -16.43 14.45 4.74
C ALA A 220 -15.18 15.15 4.16
N ALA A 221 -14.67 14.67 3.02
CA ALA A 221 -13.55 15.28 2.32
C ALA A 221 -13.89 16.68 1.77
N ALA A 222 -15.11 16.88 1.26
CA ALA A 222 -15.61 18.18 0.80
C ALA A 222 -15.73 19.19 1.96
N GLN A 223 -16.24 18.76 3.11
CA GLN A 223 -16.30 19.58 4.32
C GLN A 223 -14.89 19.95 4.82
N ALA A 224 -13.98 18.98 4.89
CA ALA A 224 -12.60 19.24 5.27
C ALA A 224 -11.89 20.21 4.32
N THR A 225 -12.14 20.09 3.02
CA THR A 225 -11.64 21.02 1.99
C THR A 225 -12.18 22.45 2.21
N THR A 226 -13.47 22.57 2.54
CA THR A 226 -14.11 23.86 2.82
C THR A 226 -13.51 24.52 4.07
N ILE A 227 -13.34 23.75 5.15
CA ILE A 227 -12.70 24.21 6.39
C ILE A 227 -11.25 24.61 6.13
N PHE A 228 -10.51 23.80 5.37
CA PHE A 228 -9.13 24.09 5.00
C PHE A 228 -9.01 25.42 4.23
N ARG A 229 -9.84 25.65 3.21
CA ARG A 229 -9.83 26.90 2.42
C ARG A 229 -10.13 28.12 3.28
N ARG A 230 -11.02 28.02 4.26
CA ARG A 230 -11.28 29.11 5.23
C ARG A 230 -10.05 29.41 6.09
N ARG A 231 -9.35 28.38 6.57
CA ARG A 231 -8.20 28.53 7.47
C ARG A 231 -6.91 28.94 6.75
N PHE A 232 -6.73 28.48 5.51
CA PHE A 232 -5.53 28.63 4.69
C PHE A 232 -5.90 29.10 3.26
N PRO A 233 -6.43 30.32 3.08
CA PRO A 233 -7.01 30.78 1.82
C PRO A 233 -6.03 30.79 0.63
N ASN A 234 -4.72 30.91 0.90
CA ASN A 234 -3.68 30.97 -0.13
C ASN A 234 -2.95 29.64 -0.33
N ARG A 235 -3.54 28.52 0.13
CA ARG A 235 -2.97 27.17 -0.04
C ARG A 235 -3.94 26.28 -0.81
N ASP A 236 -3.38 25.45 -1.67
CA ASP A 236 -4.15 24.46 -2.42
C ASP A 236 -4.44 23.24 -1.52
N PRO A 237 -5.71 22.91 -1.23
CA PRO A 237 -6.07 21.78 -0.38
C PRO A 237 -5.58 20.42 -0.90
N ARG A 238 -5.32 20.27 -2.21
CA ARG A 238 -4.88 19.00 -2.82
C ARG A 238 -3.58 18.43 -2.22
N TYR A 239 -2.78 19.27 -1.57
CA TYR A 239 -1.52 18.85 -0.93
C TYR A 239 -1.62 18.66 0.58
N PHE A 240 -2.77 18.93 1.20
CA PHE A 240 -2.90 18.96 2.66
C PHE A 240 -4.13 18.20 3.20
N VAL A 241 -5.16 18.03 2.39
CA VAL A 241 -6.35 17.22 2.72
C VAL A 241 -6.24 15.93 1.92
N HIS A 242 -6.06 14.81 2.61
CA HIS A 242 -5.83 13.51 1.99
C HIS A 242 -6.92 12.54 2.37
N PHE A 243 -7.50 11.90 1.36
CA PHE A 243 -8.38 10.76 1.54
C PHE A 243 -7.59 9.49 1.22
N ASP A 244 -7.51 8.58 2.19
CA ASP A 244 -6.73 7.34 2.13
C ASP A 244 -7.70 6.16 2.21
N GLU A 245 -7.75 5.34 1.15
CA GLU A 245 -8.62 4.17 1.04
C GLU A 245 -7.77 2.89 0.95
N PRO A 246 -7.03 2.51 2.01
CA PRO A 246 -6.32 1.25 2.01
C PRO A 246 -7.34 0.10 2.01
N GLU A 247 -7.29 -0.71 0.96
CA GLU A 247 -8.07 -1.94 0.84
C GLU A 247 -7.14 -3.14 0.74
N ARG A 248 -7.42 -4.19 1.50
CA ARG A 248 -6.77 -5.49 1.32
C ARG A 248 -7.66 -6.69 1.61
N LEU A 249 -7.35 -7.77 0.90
CA LEU A 249 -7.68 -9.14 1.25
C LEU A 249 -6.44 -9.84 1.84
N SER A 250 -6.50 -10.25 3.11
CA SER A 250 -5.41 -10.97 3.77
C SER A 250 -5.27 -12.41 3.27
N TYR A 251 -6.40 -13.01 2.96
CA TYR A 251 -6.48 -14.31 2.31
C TYR A 251 -7.55 -14.25 1.23
N LYS A 252 -7.21 -14.73 0.03
CA LYS A 252 -8.18 -14.83 -1.07
C LYS A 252 -8.80 -16.21 -0.98
N ARG A 253 -10.06 -16.26 -0.53
CA ARG A 253 -10.81 -17.51 -0.52
C ARG A 253 -10.80 -18.12 -1.91
N TYR A 254 -10.51 -19.41 -1.98
CA TYR A 254 -10.68 -20.12 -3.23
C TYR A 254 -12.15 -20.05 -3.67
N ALA A 255 -12.36 -19.51 -4.85
CA ALA A 255 -13.63 -19.55 -5.56
C ALA A 255 -13.35 -20.14 -6.95
N PRO A 256 -14.07 -21.20 -7.37
CA PRO A 256 -13.92 -21.75 -8.71
C PRO A 256 -14.00 -20.65 -9.78
N GLY A 257 -12.99 -20.55 -10.64
CA GLY A 257 -12.92 -19.55 -11.71
C GLY A 257 -12.26 -18.20 -11.35
N VAL A 258 -11.86 -17.96 -10.10
CA VAL A 258 -11.23 -16.68 -9.66
C VAL A 258 -9.68 -16.71 -9.73
N GLY A 259 -9.10 -17.79 -10.27
CA GLY A 259 -7.67 -17.88 -10.64
C GLY A 259 -6.67 -17.85 -9.48
N THR A 260 -7.11 -17.82 -8.22
CA THR A 260 -6.22 -17.89 -7.04
C THR A 260 -6.32 -19.27 -6.40
N GLU A 261 -5.19 -19.96 -6.29
CA GLU A 261 -5.07 -21.29 -5.68
C GLU A 261 -5.15 -21.21 -4.14
N PRO A 262 -5.86 -22.14 -3.45
CA PRO A 262 -5.89 -22.18 -2.01
C PRO A 262 -4.57 -22.70 -1.44
N ILE A 263 -4.35 -22.45 -0.16
CA ILE A 263 -3.36 -23.21 0.60
C ILE A 263 -3.90 -24.63 0.77
N ARG A 264 -3.12 -25.62 0.33
CA ARG A 264 -3.51 -27.03 0.40
C ARG A 264 -2.89 -27.70 1.62
N VAL A 265 -3.65 -28.61 2.22
CA VAL A 265 -3.27 -29.43 3.36
C VAL A 265 -3.51 -30.92 3.02
N THR A 266 -2.68 -31.81 3.55
CA THR A 266 -2.87 -33.26 3.33
C THR A 266 -4.17 -33.76 3.97
N SER A 267 -4.78 -34.75 3.32
CA SER A 267 -5.95 -35.49 3.79
C SER A 267 -5.54 -36.85 4.36
N ALA A 268 -6.44 -37.49 5.12
CA ALA A 268 -6.16 -38.81 5.71
C ALA A 268 -5.97 -39.92 4.66
N ASP A 269 -6.53 -39.75 3.47
CA ASP A 269 -6.37 -40.65 2.31
C ASP A 269 -5.10 -40.36 1.48
N GLY A 270 -4.26 -39.41 1.93
CA GLY A 270 -3.04 -39.01 1.22
C GLY A 270 -3.25 -38.01 0.08
N THR A 271 -4.49 -37.57 -0.16
CA THR A 271 -4.79 -36.52 -1.16
C THR A 271 -4.54 -35.12 -0.60
N ALA A 272 -4.67 -34.09 -1.44
CA ALA A 272 -4.60 -32.70 -1.04
C ALA A 272 -5.99 -32.06 -1.03
N ARG A 273 -6.30 -31.29 0.02
CA ARG A 273 -7.53 -30.50 0.13
C ARG A 273 -7.22 -29.04 0.43
N PRO A 274 -8.07 -28.08 0.03
CA PRO A 274 -7.98 -26.71 0.52
C PRO A 274 -8.04 -26.65 2.05
N ILE A 275 -7.35 -25.69 2.67
CA ILE A 275 -7.38 -25.49 4.12
C ILE A 275 -8.79 -25.13 4.61
N GLU A 276 -9.56 -24.40 3.80
CA GLU A 276 -10.94 -23.98 4.06
C GLU A 276 -11.93 -25.16 4.08
N ALA A 277 -11.52 -26.34 3.59
CA ALA A 277 -12.34 -27.55 3.68
C ALA A 277 -12.48 -28.05 5.13
N ASP A 278 -11.59 -27.64 6.05
CA ASP A 278 -11.83 -27.80 7.49
C ASP A 278 -12.75 -26.65 7.96
N PRO A 279 -14.00 -26.91 8.39
CA PRO A 279 -14.92 -25.87 8.83
C PRO A 279 -14.44 -25.11 10.06
N ARG A 280 -13.46 -25.66 10.81
CA ARG A 280 -12.87 -25.01 11.99
C ARG A 280 -11.71 -24.08 11.63
N SER A 281 -11.22 -24.12 10.39
CA SER A 281 -10.06 -23.32 10.01
C SER A 281 -10.38 -21.84 10.05
N ILE A 282 -9.46 -21.04 10.62
CA ILE A 282 -9.60 -19.59 10.68
C ILE A 282 -9.60 -18.94 9.29
N ALA A 283 -9.06 -19.63 8.28
CA ALA A 283 -9.05 -19.16 6.88
C ALA A 283 -10.47 -18.82 6.38
N ASN A 284 -11.50 -19.48 6.92
CA ASN A 284 -12.90 -19.22 6.61
C ASN A 284 -13.39 -17.82 7.05
N ASN A 285 -12.71 -17.19 8.02
CA ASN A 285 -13.05 -15.86 8.54
C ASN A 285 -12.13 -14.75 8.00
N LEU A 286 -11.00 -15.10 7.39
CA LEU A 286 -9.99 -14.14 6.89
C LEU A 286 -10.23 -13.69 5.44
N SER A 287 -11.33 -14.11 4.82
CA SER A 287 -11.72 -13.72 3.46
C SER A 287 -12.45 -12.38 3.36
N THR A 288 -12.73 -11.73 4.48
CA THR A 288 -13.40 -10.44 4.52
C THR A 288 -12.42 -9.32 4.15
N ARG A 289 -12.82 -8.43 3.24
CA ARG A 289 -12.01 -7.25 2.89
C ARG A 289 -11.87 -6.34 4.10
N LEU A 290 -10.63 -6.05 4.49
CA LEU A 290 -10.34 -4.97 5.41
C LEU A 290 -10.35 -3.67 4.60
N TYR A 291 -11.42 -2.89 4.78
CA TYR A 291 -11.57 -1.56 4.18
C TYR A 291 -11.57 -0.52 5.30
N VAL A 292 -10.53 0.31 5.36
CA VAL A 292 -10.36 1.31 6.43
C VAL A 292 -10.12 2.69 5.82
N PRO A 293 -11.16 3.30 5.23
CA PRO A 293 -11.07 4.65 4.71
C PRO A 293 -10.73 5.64 5.82
N ARG A 294 -9.90 6.62 5.49
CA ARG A 294 -9.37 7.60 6.44
C ARG A 294 -9.24 8.95 5.77
N LEU A 295 -9.51 9.99 6.56
CA LEU A 295 -9.29 11.37 6.17
C LEU A 295 -8.14 11.93 7.00
N PHE A 296 -7.13 12.49 6.34
CA PHE A 296 -5.99 13.15 6.97
C PHE A 296 -5.98 14.63 6.64
N VAL A 297 -5.77 15.47 7.66
CA VAL A 297 -5.78 16.93 7.55
C VAL A 297 -4.64 17.53 8.36
N PRO A 298 -4.26 18.81 8.15
CA PRO A 298 -3.34 19.49 9.04
C PRO A 298 -3.87 19.50 10.47
N GLU A 299 -2.96 19.36 11.44
CA GLU A 299 -3.29 19.32 12.87
C GLU A 299 -4.15 20.50 13.32
N GLN A 300 -3.92 21.68 12.75
CA GLN A 300 -4.60 22.92 13.08
C GLN A 300 -6.10 22.93 12.79
N ILE A 301 -6.58 22.05 11.90
CA ILE A 301 -8.01 21.96 11.54
C ILE A 301 -8.65 20.62 11.95
N ARG A 302 -7.87 19.68 12.50
CA ARG A 302 -8.36 18.32 12.82
C ARG A 302 -9.63 18.36 13.67
N ASP A 303 -9.59 19.06 14.81
CA ASP A 303 -10.69 19.04 15.79
C ASP A 303 -11.94 19.81 15.27
N GLU A 304 -11.75 20.72 14.31
CA GLU A 304 -12.85 21.40 13.63
C GLU A 304 -13.52 20.49 12.60
N VAL A 305 -12.71 19.76 11.82
CA VAL A 305 -13.20 18.76 10.86
C VAL A 305 -13.89 17.61 11.59
N GLU A 306 -13.31 17.07 12.67
CA GLU A 306 -13.92 15.99 13.47
C GLU A 306 -15.32 16.40 13.99
N ARG A 307 -15.49 17.64 14.46
CA ARG A 307 -16.79 18.16 14.91
C ARG A 307 -17.80 18.35 13.77
N SER A 308 -17.35 18.84 12.61
CA SER A 308 -18.20 19.04 11.44
C SER A 308 -18.73 17.70 10.90
N VAL A 309 -17.81 16.75 10.69
CA VAL A 309 -18.14 15.45 10.10
C VAL A 309 -18.91 14.56 11.08
N GLY A 310 -18.72 14.74 12.40
CA GLY A 310 -19.54 14.07 13.42
C GLY A 310 -21.04 14.38 13.35
N GLY A 311 -21.47 15.37 12.57
CA GLY A 311 -22.88 15.63 12.26
C GLY A 311 -23.48 14.68 11.21
N LEU A 312 -22.66 14.13 10.30
CA LEU A 312 -23.11 13.24 9.23
C LEU A 312 -23.69 11.92 9.77
N SER A 313 -23.14 11.42 10.89
CA SER A 313 -23.58 10.18 11.54
C SER A 313 -24.95 10.27 12.21
N ARG A 314 -25.46 11.48 12.49
CA ARG A 314 -26.78 11.66 13.13
C ARG A 314 -27.93 11.70 12.13
N GLY A 315 -27.64 11.82 10.84
CA GLY A 315 -28.66 11.91 9.77
C GLY A 315 -28.99 10.58 9.10
N SER A 316 -28.16 9.54 9.27
CA SER A 316 -28.26 8.26 8.53
C SER A 316 -28.72 7.06 9.38
N SER A 317 -29.34 7.30 10.55
CA SER A 317 -29.88 6.22 11.38
C SER A 317 -31.10 5.56 10.73
N THR A 318 -30.84 4.58 9.86
CA THR A 318 -31.82 3.52 9.58
C THR A 318 -31.82 2.60 10.80
N PRO A 319 -32.96 2.29 11.43
CA PRO A 319 -32.98 1.47 12.63
C PRO A 319 -32.50 0.06 12.28
N ILE A 320 -31.40 -0.37 12.90
CA ILE A 320 -30.97 -1.77 12.90
C ILE A 320 -32.05 -2.53 13.66
N GLY A 321 -32.91 -3.24 12.93
CA GLY A 321 -33.87 -4.18 13.51
C GLY A 321 -33.13 -5.31 14.24
N PRO A 322 -33.71 -5.87 15.31
CA PRO A 322 -33.05 -6.90 16.09
C PRO A 322 -32.91 -8.18 15.24
N SER A 323 -31.71 -8.73 15.20
CA SER A 323 -31.42 -10.13 14.82
C SER A 323 -30.83 -10.82 16.02
#